data_AF-A0A9C7RKJ5-F1
#
_entry.id   AF-A0A9C7RKJ5-F1
#
_cell.length_a   1.000
_cell.length_b   1.000
_cell.length_c   1.000
_cell.angle_alpha   90.00
_cell.angle_beta   90.00
_cell.angle_gamma   90.00
#
_symmetry.space_group_name_H-M   'P 1'
#
loop_
_entity.id
_entity.type
_entity.pdbx_description
1 polymer ?
#
loop_
_entity_poly.entity_id
_entity_poly.type
_entity_poly.pdbx_seq_one_letter_code
_entity_poly.pdbx_strand_id
1 'polypeptide(L)'
;MSSDINDYHFYFSYPDNKKNWDKTIESFARGKFRTFYMRRKYSLRELFEMVEKKLKIPKSNFDLSKLPKIVSEFGCWGLPDPSLFVGDWFKYPIFDGKSVSDFIKEFEELYYRTPSEMAVDSQWKEFQTLKYEIESMRIHPEIAGYVLTELSDISWEANGVLDFDRNPKVFAPYLKWLNLDLLPIYRNGMIYISNVSSTDLRCRVIAKLDGEKILDEKLTVKSFDVWKRRLDFEGGGLLDLEILDEQGRTVGRNFYNLVRWKKVKFSVQKGIKANILKRVENGETILVQLNEEGEYLDGKVRVYSSKTPAFGFDSHWANWSGDWIGAFYYYHPSLIDLLSPYLGGMELSDLLGDKIIISEEGKILIGKYIGWNMAKCGYLVEIKFGKGRLLLATLKLEDTELGKKIIERLKIQE
;
A
#
# COMPACT_ATOMS: atom_id res chain seq x y z
N MET A 1 -11.91 -0.66 31.34
CA MET A 1 -13.14 -0.97 30.58
C MET A 1 -13.00 -2.35 29.95
N SER A 2 -14.09 -3.10 29.87
CA SER A 2 -14.23 -4.29 29.03
C SER A 2 -15.23 -3.89 27.95
N SER A 3 -14.76 -3.78 26.71
CA SER A 3 -15.59 -3.47 25.55
C SER A 3 -16.58 -4.63 25.30
N ASP A 4 -17.64 -4.39 24.54
CA ASP A 4 -18.52 -5.39 23.92
C ASP A 4 -18.20 -5.61 22.43
N ILE A 5 -17.14 -4.97 21.94
CA ILE A 5 -16.62 -5.05 20.58
C ILE A 5 -15.22 -5.63 20.60
N ASN A 6 -14.95 -6.63 19.75
CA ASN A 6 -13.62 -7.19 19.57
C ASN A 6 -12.82 -6.37 18.55
N ASP A 7 -12.01 -5.43 19.05
CA ASP A 7 -11.34 -4.43 18.23
C ASP A 7 -9.81 -4.51 18.26
N TYR A 8 -9.18 -3.96 17.22
CA TYR A 8 -7.73 -3.84 17.11
C TYR A 8 -7.30 -2.79 16.05
N HIS A 9 -6.09 -2.25 16.23
CA HIS A 9 -5.47 -1.25 15.37
C HIS A 9 -4.48 -1.92 14.41
N PHE A 10 -4.61 -1.70 13.10
CA PHE A 10 -3.74 -2.28 12.08
C PHE A 10 -3.11 -1.19 11.23
N TYR A 11 -1.79 -1.24 11.10
CA TYR A 11 -1.00 -0.30 10.32
C TYR A 11 -0.07 -1.09 9.43
N PHE A 12 -0.32 -1.04 8.12
CA PHE A 12 0.51 -1.71 7.13
C PHE A 12 0.64 -0.84 5.89
N SER A 13 1.87 -0.60 5.46
CA SER A 13 2.14 0.12 4.23
C SER A 13 1.93 -0.81 3.05
N TYR A 14 1.10 -0.36 2.13
CA TYR A 14 0.88 -1.02 0.86
C TYR A 14 1.86 -0.46 -0.19
N PRO A 15 2.26 -1.19 -1.25
CA PRO A 15 2.07 -2.61 -1.53
C PRO A 15 3.01 -3.57 -0.80
N ASP A 16 4.13 -3.11 -0.20
CA ASP A 16 5.14 -3.98 0.40
C ASP A 16 4.56 -4.99 1.40
N ASN A 17 3.63 -4.53 2.26
CA ASN A 17 3.01 -5.35 3.29
C ASN A 17 1.63 -5.88 2.93
N LYS A 18 1.23 -5.83 1.66
CA LYS A 18 -0.01 -6.44 1.15
C LYS A 18 -0.28 -7.84 1.70
N LYS A 19 0.72 -8.73 1.64
CA LYS A 19 0.57 -10.12 2.12
C LYS A 19 0.42 -10.20 3.64
N ASN A 20 1.06 -9.30 4.38
CA ASN A 20 0.96 -9.25 5.83
C ASN A 20 -0.40 -8.72 6.26
N TRP A 21 -0.91 -7.68 5.59
CA TRP A 21 -2.27 -7.17 5.76
C TRP A 21 -3.30 -8.28 5.53
N ASP A 22 -3.27 -8.94 4.38
CA ASP A 22 -4.21 -10.01 4.01
C ASP A 22 -4.28 -11.12 5.05
N LYS A 23 -3.10 -11.63 5.43
CA LYS A 23 -2.98 -12.69 6.44
C LYS A 23 -3.50 -12.22 7.79
N THR A 24 -3.24 -10.96 8.16
CA THR A 24 -3.65 -10.40 9.45
C THR A 24 -5.15 -10.21 9.51
N ILE A 25 -5.75 -9.61 8.49
CA ILE A 25 -7.20 -9.41 8.37
C ILE A 25 -7.94 -10.75 8.30
N GLU A 26 -7.46 -11.72 7.52
CA GLU A 26 -8.06 -13.06 7.47
C GLU A 26 -7.98 -13.77 8.83
N SER A 27 -6.86 -13.62 9.55
CA SER A 27 -6.69 -14.14 10.91
C SER A 27 -7.64 -13.47 11.90
N PHE A 28 -7.84 -12.15 11.78
CA PHE A 28 -8.76 -11.37 12.61
C PHE A 28 -10.21 -11.76 12.36
N ALA A 29 -10.65 -11.79 11.10
CA ALA A 29 -11.98 -12.24 10.70
C ALA A 29 -12.32 -13.62 11.26
N ARG A 30 -11.38 -14.57 11.17
CA ARG A 30 -11.53 -15.95 11.68
C ARG A 30 -11.36 -16.10 13.20
N GLY A 31 -11.15 -15.00 13.95
CA GLY A 31 -10.95 -15.04 15.40
C GLY A 31 -9.65 -15.69 15.86
N LYS A 32 -8.66 -15.84 14.96
CA LYS A 32 -7.32 -16.40 15.26
C LYS A 32 -6.31 -15.33 15.70
N PHE A 33 -6.60 -14.05 15.43
CA PHE A 33 -5.75 -12.93 15.81
C PHE A 33 -5.91 -12.59 17.30
N ARG A 34 -4.80 -12.36 18.00
CA ARG A 34 -4.80 -11.97 19.42
C ARG A 34 -5.08 -10.47 19.58
N THR A 35 -6.31 -10.12 19.94
CA THR A 35 -6.76 -8.74 20.15
C THR A 35 -6.53 -8.27 21.58
N PHE A 36 -6.99 -7.05 21.92
CA PHE A 36 -6.89 -6.50 23.28
C PHE A 36 -7.44 -7.44 24.37
N TYR A 37 -8.49 -8.20 24.06
CA TYR A 37 -9.05 -9.21 24.97
C TYR A 37 -8.05 -10.30 25.32
N MET A 38 -7.17 -10.68 24.40
CA MET A 38 -6.20 -11.77 24.60
C MET A 38 -4.81 -11.27 24.99
N ARG A 39 -4.55 -9.95 24.89
CA ARG A 39 -3.22 -9.36 25.09
C ARG A 39 -2.93 -8.97 26.54
N ARG A 40 -3.95 -8.90 27.40
CA ARG A 40 -3.73 -8.70 28.85
C ARG A 40 -3.14 -9.97 29.47
N LYS A 41 -2.28 -9.82 30.48
CA LYS A 41 -1.66 -10.87 31.33
C LYS A 41 -2.65 -11.75 32.11
N TYR A 42 -3.90 -11.82 31.67
CA TYR A 42 -4.94 -12.64 32.26
C TYR A 42 -5.07 -13.90 31.40
N SER A 43 -5.04 -15.06 32.04
CA SER A 43 -5.55 -16.28 31.42
C SER A 43 -6.98 -16.03 30.93
N LEU A 44 -7.41 -16.74 29.89
CA LEU A 44 -8.80 -16.68 29.39
C LEU A 44 -9.80 -16.78 30.55
N ARG A 45 -9.51 -17.64 31.53
CA ARG A 45 -10.30 -17.82 32.76
C ARG A 45 -10.48 -16.53 33.56
N GLU A 46 -9.41 -15.78 33.80
CA GLU A 46 -9.45 -14.52 34.58
C GLU A 46 -10.21 -13.42 33.83
N LEU A 47 -10.10 -13.37 32.50
CA LEU A 47 -10.92 -12.47 31.67
C LEU A 47 -12.40 -12.81 31.78
N PHE A 48 -12.76 -14.09 31.70
CA PHE A 48 -14.15 -14.52 31.85
C PHE A 48 -14.70 -14.21 33.24
N GLU A 49 -13.94 -14.41 34.31
CA GLU A 49 -14.36 -14.07 35.68
C GLU A 49 -14.58 -12.55 35.88
N MET A 50 -13.77 -11.71 35.21
CA MET A 50 -13.96 -10.25 35.21
C MET A 50 -15.18 -9.80 34.40
N VAL A 51 -15.43 -10.42 33.24
CA VAL A 51 -16.59 -10.16 32.38
C VAL A 51 -17.87 -10.61 33.08
N GLU A 52 -17.91 -11.81 33.65
CA GLU A 52 -19.06 -12.37 34.36
C GLU A 52 -19.46 -11.52 35.57
N LYS A 53 -18.50 -11.03 36.36
CA LYS A 53 -18.76 -10.12 37.48
C LYS A 53 -19.28 -8.74 37.05
N LYS A 54 -18.84 -8.21 35.90
CA LYS A 54 -19.22 -6.87 35.43
C LYS A 54 -20.50 -6.85 34.58
N LEU A 55 -20.65 -7.82 33.69
CA LEU A 55 -21.74 -7.89 32.73
C LEU A 55 -22.90 -8.78 33.21
N LYS A 56 -22.73 -9.53 34.31
CA LYS A 56 -23.73 -10.48 34.84
C LYS A 56 -24.19 -11.53 33.82
N ILE A 57 -23.40 -11.78 32.79
CA ILE A 57 -23.65 -12.81 31.77
C ILE A 57 -22.94 -14.09 32.22
N PRO A 58 -23.65 -15.24 32.33
CA PRO A 58 -23.03 -16.52 32.68
C PRO A 58 -21.89 -16.85 31.72
N LYS A 59 -20.78 -17.38 32.23
CA LYS A 59 -19.62 -17.80 31.43
C LYS A 59 -19.98 -18.70 30.23
N SER A 60 -21.05 -19.48 30.32
CA SER A 60 -21.56 -20.34 29.24
C SER A 60 -22.06 -19.57 28.01
N ASN A 61 -22.38 -18.28 28.16
CA ASN A 61 -23.03 -17.46 27.13
C ASN A 61 -22.11 -16.40 26.53
N PHE A 62 -20.89 -16.22 27.06
CA PHE A 62 -19.94 -15.24 26.55
C PHE A 62 -18.89 -15.93 25.67
N ASP A 63 -19.02 -15.78 24.36
CA ASP A 63 -18.08 -16.30 23.36
C ASP A 63 -17.38 -15.12 22.68
N LEU A 64 -16.12 -14.88 23.03
CA LEU A 64 -15.29 -13.81 22.46
C LEU A 64 -15.18 -13.90 20.93
N SER A 65 -15.35 -15.09 20.34
CA SER A 65 -15.32 -15.26 18.90
C SER A 65 -16.58 -14.72 18.19
N LYS A 66 -17.67 -14.52 18.94
CA LYS A 66 -18.96 -14.01 18.46
C LYS A 66 -19.17 -12.51 18.68
N LEU A 67 -18.24 -11.83 19.36
CA LEU A 67 -18.30 -10.37 19.47
C LEU A 67 -18.16 -9.75 18.08
N PRO A 68 -18.88 -8.65 17.78
CA PRO A 68 -18.67 -7.88 16.57
C PRO A 68 -17.19 -7.50 16.47
N LYS A 69 -16.58 -7.77 15.31
CA LYS A 69 -15.18 -7.46 15.07
C LYS A 69 -15.08 -6.13 14.34
N ILE A 70 -14.33 -5.20 14.91
CA ILE A 70 -14.12 -3.87 14.31
C ILE A 70 -12.62 -3.64 14.18
N VAL A 71 -12.18 -3.19 13.00
CA VAL A 71 -10.85 -2.58 12.92
C VAL A 71 -10.98 -1.16 13.45
N SER A 72 -10.62 -0.96 14.71
CA SER A 72 -10.85 0.32 15.42
C SER A 72 -9.89 1.43 15.00
N GLU A 73 -8.83 1.07 14.28
CA GLU A 73 -7.89 2.03 13.73
C GLU A 73 -7.14 1.40 12.56
N PHE A 74 -7.14 2.07 11.42
CA PHE A 74 -6.24 1.79 10.31
C PHE A 74 -6.10 3.06 9.47
N GLY A 75 -5.04 3.12 8.67
CA GLY A 75 -4.82 4.24 7.76
C GLY A 75 -3.41 4.21 7.21
N CYS A 76 -3.17 5.12 6.28
CA CYS A 76 -1.85 5.35 5.70
C CYS A 76 -1.73 6.83 5.39
N TRP A 77 -0.51 7.33 5.24
CA TRP A 77 -0.30 8.74 4.98
C TRP A 77 -0.49 9.07 3.50
N GLY A 78 -1.04 10.25 3.25
CA GLY A 78 -0.91 11.01 2.01
C GLY A 78 -0.63 12.45 2.36
N LEU A 79 0.50 12.95 1.88
CA LEU A 79 1.02 14.24 2.30
C LEU A 79 0.14 15.37 1.73
N PRO A 80 -0.32 16.31 2.56
CA PRO A 80 -1.02 17.48 2.08
C PRO A 80 -0.06 18.43 1.37
N ASP A 81 -0.61 19.29 0.52
CA ASP A 81 0.20 20.21 -0.29
C ASP A 81 0.76 21.33 0.59
N PRO A 82 2.09 21.40 0.80
CA PRO A 82 2.69 22.40 1.68
C PRO A 82 2.52 23.84 1.17
N SER A 83 2.18 24.04 -0.11
CA SER A 83 1.86 25.36 -0.66
C SER A 83 0.50 25.91 -0.19
N LEU A 84 -0.37 25.05 0.34
CA LEU A 84 -1.69 25.42 0.83
C LEU A 84 -1.71 25.78 2.32
N PHE A 85 -0.63 25.50 3.06
CA PHE A 85 -0.63 25.64 4.52
C PHE A 85 -0.69 27.10 4.96
N VAL A 86 -1.56 27.39 5.92
CA VAL A 86 -1.62 28.70 6.59
C VAL A 86 -0.96 28.62 7.98
N GLY A 87 0.11 29.39 8.21
CA GLY A 87 0.78 29.49 9.52
C GLY A 87 2.11 28.74 9.62
N ASP A 88 2.68 28.67 10.84
CA ASP A 88 4.05 28.21 11.09
C ASP A 88 4.17 26.72 11.45
N TRP A 89 3.51 25.83 10.69
CA TRP A 89 3.40 24.40 11.03
C TRP A 89 4.72 23.64 10.98
N PHE A 90 5.68 24.12 10.19
CA PHE A 90 7.03 23.56 10.15
C PHE A 90 7.85 23.80 11.43
N LYS A 91 7.32 24.56 12.40
CA LYS A 91 7.95 24.73 13.73
C LYS A 91 7.72 23.52 14.67
N TYR A 92 6.95 22.51 14.28
CA TYR A 92 6.80 21.30 15.09
C TYR A 92 8.13 20.53 15.18
N PRO A 93 8.50 20.01 16.37
CA PRO A 93 9.81 19.38 16.59
C PRO A 93 10.15 18.21 15.65
N ILE A 94 9.14 17.50 15.16
CA ILE A 94 9.34 16.35 14.26
C ILE A 94 9.85 16.74 12.87
N PHE A 95 9.69 18.00 12.48
CA PHE A 95 10.28 18.53 11.26
C PHE A 95 11.71 19.03 11.47
N ASP A 96 12.26 18.96 12.70
CA ASP A 96 13.61 19.44 13.05
C ASP A 96 13.89 20.89 12.58
N GLY A 97 12.85 21.72 12.56
CA GLY A 97 12.92 23.10 12.05
C GLY A 97 13.07 23.23 10.53
N LYS A 98 12.97 22.14 9.75
CA LYS A 98 12.88 22.18 8.29
C LYS A 98 11.69 23.05 7.88
N SER A 99 11.89 23.94 6.91
CA SER A 99 10.82 24.72 6.29
C SER A 99 10.16 23.98 5.13
N VAL A 100 9.03 24.51 4.62
CA VAL A 100 8.51 24.12 3.29
C VAL A 100 9.65 24.08 2.28
N SER A 101 10.48 25.13 2.21
CA SER A 101 11.53 25.23 1.21
C SER A 101 12.62 24.15 1.30
N ASP A 102 12.92 23.65 2.50
CA ASP A 102 13.86 22.55 2.70
C ASP A 102 13.27 21.23 2.21
N PHE A 103 11.96 21.06 2.39
CA PHE A 103 11.21 19.98 1.77
C PHE A 103 11.25 20.10 0.23
N ILE A 104 11.01 21.28 -0.35
CA ILE A 104 11.02 21.52 -1.81
C ILE A 104 12.39 21.22 -2.45
N LYS A 105 13.49 21.73 -1.88
CA LYS A 105 14.84 21.62 -2.47
C LYS A 105 15.27 20.17 -2.68
N GLU A 106 14.89 19.28 -1.76
CA GLU A 106 15.19 17.86 -1.88
C GLU A 106 14.36 17.14 -2.96
N PHE A 107 13.31 17.79 -3.50
CA PHE A 107 12.35 17.21 -4.45
C PHE A 107 12.47 17.71 -5.88
N GLU A 108 13.02 18.91 -6.13
CA GLU A 108 13.32 19.37 -7.50
C GLU A 108 14.25 18.40 -8.25
N GLU A 109 15.07 17.62 -7.52
CA GLU A 109 15.96 16.59 -8.09
C GLU A 109 15.27 15.24 -8.33
N LEU A 110 14.06 15.01 -7.78
CA LEU A 110 13.54 13.66 -7.56
C LEU A 110 12.51 13.13 -8.56
N TYR A 111 11.99 13.96 -9.47
CA TYR A 111 11.00 13.64 -10.54
C TYR A 111 9.86 14.68 -10.56
N TYR A 112 9.48 15.18 -9.38
CA TYR A 112 8.42 16.16 -9.21
C TYR A 112 8.91 17.56 -9.60
N ARG A 113 8.12 18.27 -10.41
CA ARG A 113 8.42 19.65 -10.77
C ARG A 113 7.98 20.63 -9.69
N THR A 114 6.97 20.24 -8.91
CA THR A 114 6.43 21.04 -7.82
C THR A 114 6.08 20.16 -6.62
N PRO A 115 6.03 20.72 -5.40
CA PRO A 115 5.56 20.00 -4.21
C PRO A 115 4.10 19.56 -4.34
N SER A 116 3.29 20.33 -5.05
CA SER A 116 1.89 20.02 -5.32
C SER A 116 1.73 18.72 -6.11
N GLU A 117 2.56 18.50 -7.13
CA GLU A 117 2.56 17.24 -7.88
C GLU A 117 2.85 16.04 -6.97
N MET A 118 3.83 16.18 -6.07
CA MET A 118 4.15 15.14 -5.11
C MET A 118 3.02 14.90 -4.11
N ALA A 119 2.44 15.97 -3.56
CA ALA A 119 1.33 15.89 -2.63
C ALA A 119 0.17 15.13 -3.27
N VAL A 120 -0.23 15.50 -4.49
CA VAL A 120 -1.29 14.80 -5.25
C VAL A 120 -0.97 13.31 -5.44
N ASP A 121 0.25 12.98 -5.86
CA ASP A 121 0.65 11.57 -6.05
C ASP A 121 0.64 10.78 -4.72
N SER A 122 1.10 11.41 -3.64
CA SER A 122 1.08 10.81 -2.30
C SER A 122 -0.35 10.59 -1.78
N GLN A 123 -1.29 11.46 -2.12
CA GLN A 123 -2.70 11.31 -1.76
C GLN A 123 -3.40 10.26 -2.62
N TRP A 124 -3.04 10.12 -3.90
CA TRP A 124 -3.50 8.98 -4.69
C TRP A 124 -2.95 7.66 -4.16
N LYS A 125 -1.71 7.65 -3.68
CA LYS A 125 -1.10 6.51 -2.98
C LYS A 125 -1.87 6.16 -1.71
N GLU A 126 -2.27 7.16 -0.92
CA GLU A 126 -3.14 6.99 0.24
C GLU A 126 -4.46 6.31 -0.17
N PHE A 127 -5.14 6.83 -1.20
CA PHE A 127 -6.37 6.24 -1.71
C PHE A 127 -6.22 4.78 -2.15
N GLN A 128 -5.19 4.42 -2.93
CA GLN A 128 -5.00 3.04 -3.39
C GLN A 128 -4.79 2.09 -2.21
N THR A 129 -4.11 2.56 -1.17
CA THR A 129 -3.86 1.79 0.06
C THR A 129 -5.16 1.61 0.85
N LEU A 130 -5.85 2.71 1.18
CA LEU A 130 -7.13 2.67 1.88
C LEU A 130 -8.18 1.83 1.15
N LYS A 131 -8.25 1.97 -0.18
CA LYS A 131 -9.11 1.16 -1.05
C LYS A 131 -8.83 -0.32 -0.87
N TYR A 132 -7.56 -0.72 -0.98
CA TYR A 132 -7.17 -2.12 -0.82
C TYR A 132 -7.49 -2.66 0.59
N GLU A 133 -7.21 -1.87 1.62
CA GLU A 133 -7.43 -2.24 3.01
C GLU A 133 -8.92 -2.42 3.33
N ILE A 134 -9.75 -1.44 2.94
CA ILE A 134 -11.20 -1.49 3.07
C ILE A 134 -11.77 -2.69 2.32
N GLU A 135 -11.38 -2.89 1.07
CA GLU A 135 -11.82 -4.04 0.27
C GLU A 135 -11.46 -5.36 0.91
N SER A 136 -10.26 -5.45 1.49
CA SER A 136 -9.84 -6.65 2.22
C SER A 136 -10.68 -6.92 3.46
N MET A 137 -11.06 -5.89 4.20
CA MET A 137 -11.98 -6.07 5.33
C MET A 137 -13.38 -6.46 4.83
N ARG A 138 -13.85 -5.84 3.75
CA ARG A 138 -15.22 -6.00 3.23
C ARG A 138 -15.50 -7.34 2.54
N ILE A 139 -14.47 -8.12 2.19
CA ILE A 139 -14.65 -9.51 1.75
C ILE A 139 -14.83 -10.50 2.92
N HIS A 140 -14.74 -10.03 4.17
CA HIS A 140 -14.94 -10.83 5.39
C HIS A 140 -16.20 -10.36 6.13
N PRO A 141 -17.35 -11.05 5.98
CA PRO A 141 -18.58 -10.68 6.67
C PRO A 141 -18.47 -10.76 8.20
N GLU A 142 -17.45 -11.43 8.73
CA GLU A 142 -17.15 -11.48 10.16
C GLU A 142 -16.62 -10.15 10.74
N ILE A 143 -16.21 -9.21 9.89
CA ILE A 143 -15.78 -7.86 10.27
C ILE A 143 -16.96 -6.91 10.09
N ALA A 144 -17.48 -6.40 11.19
CA ALA A 144 -18.70 -5.59 11.22
C ALA A 144 -18.47 -4.13 10.80
N GLY A 145 -17.23 -3.68 10.71
CA GLY A 145 -16.90 -2.30 10.40
C GLY A 145 -15.44 -1.96 10.66
N TYR A 146 -15.09 -0.73 10.34
CA TYR A 146 -13.75 -0.18 10.48
C TYR A 146 -13.81 1.32 10.77
N VAL A 147 -12.76 1.86 11.39
CA VAL A 147 -12.60 3.28 11.68
C VAL A 147 -11.31 3.75 11.06
N LEU A 148 -11.43 4.65 10.08
CA LEU A 148 -10.30 5.29 9.43
C LEU A 148 -9.67 6.30 10.39
N THR A 149 -8.37 6.14 10.63
CA THR A 149 -7.52 7.23 11.12
C THR A 149 -7.00 7.96 9.89
N GLU A 150 -7.38 9.21 9.65
CA GLU A 150 -8.31 10.03 10.44
C GLU A 150 -9.22 10.90 9.57
N LEU A 151 -10.13 11.66 10.19
CA LEU A 151 -11.00 12.56 9.43
C LEU A 151 -10.20 13.72 8.83
N SER A 152 -9.20 14.23 9.55
CA SER A 152 -8.43 15.37 9.11
C SER A 152 -7.05 15.34 9.72
N ASP A 153 -6.02 15.66 8.94
CA ASP A 153 -4.63 15.61 9.38
C ASP A 153 -4.42 16.38 10.71
N ILE A 154 -3.56 15.83 11.57
CA ILE A 154 -3.12 16.47 12.83
C ILE A 154 -1.60 16.58 12.91
N SER A 155 -1.10 17.80 13.09
CA SER A 155 0.33 18.10 13.27
C SER A 155 1.25 17.48 12.20
N TRP A 156 1.71 16.25 12.43
CA TRP A 156 2.65 15.54 11.57
C TRP A 156 2.07 14.23 11.01
N GLU A 157 0.92 13.77 11.52
CA GLU A 157 0.18 12.63 11.01
C GLU A 157 -0.67 13.08 9.81
N ALA A 158 -0.43 12.46 8.66
CA ALA A 158 -1.00 12.86 7.38
C ALA A 158 -2.01 11.82 6.84
N ASN A 159 -2.78 11.20 7.74
CA ASN A 159 -3.74 10.14 7.40
C ASN A 159 -5.17 10.64 7.10
N GLY A 160 -5.39 11.95 7.19
CA GLY A 160 -6.69 12.57 7.13
C GLY A 160 -7.34 12.47 5.76
N VAL A 161 -8.66 12.31 5.71
CA VAL A 161 -9.44 12.57 4.48
C VAL A 161 -9.39 14.06 4.09
N LEU A 162 -9.27 14.92 5.10
CA LEU A 162 -9.03 16.35 4.96
C LEU A 162 -7.59 16.67 5.38
N ASP A 163 -7.02 17.73 4.81
CA ASP A 163 -5.74 18.27 5.27
C ASP A 163 -5.88 19.05 6.59
N PHE A 164 -4.77 19.63 7.05
CA PHE A 164 -4.71 20.42 8.29
C PHE A 164 -5.72 21.58 8.30
N ASP A 165 -5.85 22.28 7.17
CA ASP A 165 -6.75 23.42 6.97
C ASP A 165 -8.18 22.98 6.61
N ARG A 166 -8.47 21.68 6.71
CA ARG A 166 -9.76 21.02 6.43
C ARG A 166 -10.17 21.08 4.95
N ASN A 167 -9.22 21.31 4.04
CA ASN A 167 -9.48 21.12 2.62
C ASN A 167 -9.55 19.61 2.32
N PRO A 168 -10.47 19.17 1.45
CA PRO A 168 -10.53 17.77 1.04
C PRO A 168 -9.28 17.38 0.24
N LYS A 169 -8.65 16.26 0.61
CA LYS A 169 -7.62 15.63 -0.23
C LYS A 169 -8.22 15.14 -1.54
N VAL A 170 -7.40 14.98 -2.58
CA VAL A 170 -7.85 14.70 -3.97
C VAL A 170 -8.77 13.48 -4.09
N PHE A 171 -8.62 12.50 -3.19
CA PHE A 171 -9.39 11.26 -3.21
C PHE A 171 -10.68 11.29 -2.38
N ALA A 172 -10.92 12.32 -1.57
CA ALA A 172 -12.06 12.39 -0.66
C ALA A 172 -13.43 12.11 -1.37
N PRO A 173 -13.69 12.61 -2.59
CA PRO A 173 -14.93 12.30 -3.31
C PRO A 173 -15.12 10.82 -3.69
N TYR A 174 -14.04 10.03 -3.69
CA TYR A 174 -14.04 8.62 -4.09
C TYR A 174 -14.24 7.66 -2.91
N LEU A 175 -13.88 8.05 -1.69
CA LEU A 175 -14.08 7.23 -0.48
C LEU A 175 -15.54 6.85 -0.24
N LYS A 176 -16.48 7.70 -0.66
CA LYS A 176 -17.92 7.41 -0.54
C LYS A 176 -18.29 6.06 -1.15
N TRP A 177 -17.67 5.68 -2.27
CA TRP A 177 -17.99 4.46 -2.99
C TRP A 177 -17.64 3.21 -2.19
N LEU A 178 -16.55 3.26 -1.41
CA LEU A 178 -16.07 2.15 -0.59
C LEU A 178 -16.98 1.89 0.63
N ASN A 179 -17.71 2.93 1.05
CA ASN A 179 -18.55 2.94 2.25
C ASN A 179 -20.06 2.73 1.95
N LEU A 180 -20.45 2.51 0.70
CA LEU A 180 -21.84 2.19 0.35
C LEU A 180 -22.23 0.80 0.85
N ASP A 181 -23.52 0.55 1.07
CA ASP A 181 -24.03 -0.75 1.52
C ASP A 181 -23.54 -1.90 0.63
N LEU A 182 -23.58 -1.70 -0.69
CA LEU A 182 -23.05 -2.64 -1.68
C LEU A 182 -21.73 -2.14 -2.26
N LEU A 183 -20.67 -2.94 -2.10
CA LEU A 183 -19.37 -2.68 -2.74
C LEU A 183 -18.99 -3.85 -3.65
N PRO A 184 -18.84 -3.61 -4.98
CA PRO A 184 -18.22 -4.59 -5.85
C PRO A 184 -16.69 -4.54 -5.67
N ILE A 185 -16.05 -5.70 -5.55
CA ILE A 185 -14.62 -5.84 -5.28
C ILE A 185 -14.03 -6.83 -6.28
N TYR A 186 -12.91 -6.51 -6.92
CA TYR A 186 -12.14 -7.45 -7.72
C TYR A 186 -10.83 -7.79 -7.03
N ARG A 187 -10.56 -9.08 -6.88
CA ARG A 187 -9.32 -9.56 -6.26
C ARG A 187 -8.96 -10.94 -6.76
N ASN A 188 -7.72 -11.12 -7.23
CA ASN A 188 -7.14 -12.42 -7.59
C ASN A 188 -8.05 -13.25 -8.53
N GLY A 189 -8.66 -12.63 -9.54
CA GLY A 189 -9.54 -13.31 -10.50
C GLY A 189 -10.95 -13.59 -9.98
N MET A 190 -11.33 -13.02 -8.83
CA MET A 190 -12.66 -13.13 -8.25
C MET A 190 -13.30 -11.75 -8.17
N ILE A 191 -14.59 -11.68 -8.48
CA ILE A 191 -15.47 -10.58 -8.06
C ILE A 191 -16.14 -11.00 -6.76
N TYR A 192 -16.21 -10.06 -5.82
CA TYR A 192 -16.99 -10.13 -4.61
C TYR A 192 -18.01 -8.99 -4.60
N ILE A 193 -19.20 -9.25 -4.08
CA ILE A 193 -20.19 -8.22 -3.80
C ILE A 193 -20.46 -8.26 -2.31
N SER A 194 -19.92 -7.28 -1.59
CA SER A 194 -20.10 -7.14 -0.15
C SER A 194 -21.41 -6.41 0.14
N ASN A 195 -22.28 -6.97 0.98
CA ASN A 195 -23.47 -6.31 1.51
C ASN A 195 -23.31 -6.12 3.02
N VAL A 196 -23.25 -4.87 3.47
CA VAL A 196 -23.19 -4.52 4.91
C VAL A 196 -24.53 -4.03 5.46
N SER A 197 -25.59 -4.06 4.66
CA SER A 197 -26.93 -3.70 5.12
C SER A 197 -27.56 -4.84 5.92
N SER A 198 -28.57 -4.49 6.73
CA SER A 198 -29.36 -5.44 7.51
C SER A 198 -30.40 -6.21 6.70
N THR A 199 -30.48 -5.99 5.39
CA THR A 199 -31.47 -6.60 4.50
C THR A 199 -30.82 -7.32 3.31
N ASP A 200 -31.53 -8.31 2.78
CA ASP A 200 -31.15 -8.93 1.50
C ASP A 200 -31.39 -7.94 0.36
N LEU A 201 -30.37 -7.71 -0.46
CA LEU A 201 -30.43 -6.75 -1.55
C LEU A 201 -30.39 -7.45 -2.90
N ARG A 202 -31.43 -7.20 -3.71
CA ARG A 202 -31.49 -7.60 -5.12
C ARG A 202 -30.80 -6.53 -5.96
N CYS A 203 -29.87 -6.96 -6.81
CA CYS A 203 -29.10 -6.03 -7.64
C CYS A 203 -28.67 -6.67 -8.97
N ARG A 204 -28.15 -5.82 -9.85
CA ARG A 204 -27.51 -6.19 -11.11
C ARG A 204 -26.07 -5.72 -11.11
N VAL A 205 -25.13 -6.64 -11.31
CA VAL A 205 -23.69 -6.35 -11.37
C VAL A 205 -23.24 -6.31 -12.82
N ILE A 206 -22.51 -5.25 -13.18
CA ILE A 206 -21.91 -5.06 -14.49
C ILE A 206 -20.40 -4.89 -14.29
N ALA A 207 -19.61 -5.63 -15.08
CA ALA A 207 -18.17 -5.43 -15.16
C ALA A 207 -17.78 -5.08 -16.59
N LYS A 208 -16.92 -4.07 -16.77
CA LYS A 208 -16.38 -3.66 -18.05
C LYS A 208 -14.86 -3.61 -17.98
N LEU A 209 -14.18 -4.18 -18.97
CA LEU A 209 -12.73 -4.07 -19.14
C LEU A 209 -12.46 -3.18 -20.35
N ASP A 210 -11.79 -2.05 -20.15
CA ASP A 210 -11.54 -1.03 -21.17
C ASP A 210 -12.82 -0.61 -21.92
N GLY A 211 -13.93 -0.51 -21.18
CA GLY A 211 -15.25 -0.18 -21.70
C GLY A 211 -16.06 -1.37 -22.23
N GLU A 212 -15.43 -2.49 -22.55
CA GLU A 212 -16.09 -3.69 -23.05
C GLU A 212 -16.73 -4.50 -21.92
N LYS A 213 -18.02 -4.81 -22.05
CA LYS A 213 -18.77 -5.50 -21.01
C LYS A 213 -18.41 -6.99 -20.94
N ILE A 214 -17.86 -7.43 -19.82
CA ILE A 214 -17.43 -8.81 -19.57
C ILE A 214 -18.29 -9.56 -18.54
N LEU A 215 -19.12 -8.84 -17.78
CA LEU A 215 -20.10 -9.43 -16.86
C LEU A 215 -21.39 -8.59 -16.85
N ASP A 216 -22.53 -9.27 -16.76
CA ASP A 216 -23.85 -8.67 -16.60
C ASP A 216 -24.78 -9.68 -15.94
N GLU A 217 -24.98 -9.56 -14.63
CA GLU A 217 -25.67 -10.59 -13.84
C GLU A 217 -26.61 -9.97 -12.81
N LYS A 218 -27.78 -10.59 -12.64
CA LYS A 218 -28.71 -10.25 -11.55
C LYS A 218 -28.53 -11.25 -10.41
N LEU A 219 -28.47 -10.76 -9.19
CA LEU A 219 -28.27 -11.59 -8.00
C LEU A 219 -28.92 -10.97 -6.76
N THR A 220 -29.03 -11.78 -5.72
CA THR A 220 -29.39 -11.32 -4.37
C THR A 220 -28.19 -11.53 -3.47
N VAL A 221 -27.72 -10.47 -2.81
CA VAL A 221 -26.71 -10.57 -1.75
C VAL A 221 -27.43 -10.56 -0.42
N LYS A 222 -27.18 -11.57 0.42
CA LYS A 222 -27.81 -11.65 1.74
C LYS A 222 -27.32 -10.52 2.65
N SER A 223 -28.14 -10.19 3.63
CA SER A 223 -27.79 -9.28 4.74
C SER A 223 -26.46 -9.69 5.40
N PHE A 224 -25.56 -8.71 5.58
CA PHE A 224 -24.21 -8.92 6.15
C PHE A 224 -23.42 -10.07 5.52
N ASP A 225 -23.51 -10.26 4.20
CA ASP A 225 -22.88 -11.37 3.48
C ASP A 225 -22.07 -10.89 2.28
N VAL A 226 -21.26 -11.79 1.72
CA VAL A 226 -20.41 -11.54 0.56
C VAL A 226 -20.70 -12.59 -0.52
N TRP A 227 -21.32 -12.16 -1.61
CA TRP A 227 -21.41 -12.99 -2.81
C TRP A 227 -20.08 -12.99 -3.55
N LYS A 228 -19.71 -14.09 -4.22
CA LYS A 228 -18.46 -14.16 -4.98
C LYS A 228 -18.61 -15.00 -6.25
N ARG A 229 -17.86 -14.62 -7.29
CA ARG A 229 -17.79 -15.33 -8.57
C ARG A 229 -16.42 -15.15 -9.20
N ARG A 230 -15.96 -16.17 -9.91
CA ARG A 230 -14.74 -16.09 -10.71
C ARG A 230 -14.97 -15.22 -11.94
N LEU A 231 -14.04 -14.32 -12.21
CA LEU A 231 -14.02 -13.47 -13.40
C LEU A 231 -12.69 -13.69 -14.14
N ASP A 232 -12.76 -14.52 -15.18
CA ASP A 232 -11.62 -14.83 -16.03
C ASP A 232 -11.57 -13.87 -17.22
N PHE A 233 -10.45 -13.16 -17.35
CA PHE A 233 -10.06 -12.42 -18.54
C PHE A 233 -8.54 -12.41 -18.63
N GLU A 234 -8.02 -12.23 -19.83
CA GLU A 234 -6.60 -12.11 -20.09
C GLU A 234 -6.18 -10.64 -20.19
N GLY A 235 -4.93 -10.37 -19.82
CA GLY A 235 -4.35 -9.02 -19.95
C GLY A 235 -4.53 -8.13 -18.73
N GLY A 236 -4.28 -6.85 -18.97
CA GLY A 236 -4.45 -5.73 -18.04
C GLY A 236 -5.34 -4.66 -18.69
N GLY A 237 -5.62 -3.58 -17.98
CA GLY A 237 -6.53 -2.52 -18.43
C GLY A 237 -7.32 -1.93 -17.28
N LEU A 238 -8.28 -1.05 -17.61
CA LEU A 238 -9.20 -0.47 -16.64
C LEU A 238 -10.42 -1.38 -16.47
N LEU A 239 -10.55 -2.01 -15.30
CA LEU A 239 -11.73 -2.75 -14.92
C LEU A 239 -12.68 -1.84 -14.14
N ASP A 240 -13.83 -1.50 -14.72
CA ASP A 240 -14.94 -0.82 -14.05
C ASP A 240 -15.95 -1.86 -13.55
N LEU A 241 -16.36 -1.73 -12.28
CA LEU A 241 -17.42 -2.50 -11.67
C LEU A 241 -18.55 -1.57 -11.24
N GLU A 242 -19.78 -1.95 -11.58
CA GLU A 242 -20.98 -1.20 -11.23
C GLU A 242 -22.06 -2.15 -10.69
N ILE A 243 -22.79 -1.69 -9.68
CA ILE A 243 -23.97 -2.35 -9.15
C ILE A 243 -25.16 -1.41 -9.32
N LEU A 244 -26.20 -1.93 -9.97
CA LEU A 244 -27.48 -1.27 -10.16
C LEU A 244 -28.54 -1.89 -9.26
N ASP A 245 -29.43 -1.08 -8.70
CA ASP A 245 -30.63 -1.56 -8.02
C ASP A 245 -31.72 -2.02 -9.03
N GLU A 246 -32.87 -2.43 -8.51
CA GLU A 246 -34.01 -2.88 -9.33
C GLU A 246 -34.59 -1.76 -10.23
N GLN A 247 -34.33 -0.49 -9.92
CA GLN A 247 -34.73 0.67 -10.71
C GLN A 247 -33.64 1.09 -11.72
N GLY A 248 -32.49 0.43 -11.74
CA GLY A 248 -31.37 0.74 -12.62
C GLY A 248 -30.49 1.90 -12.15
N ARG A 249 -30.58 2.31 -10.87
CA ARG A 249 -29.73 3.34 -10.28
C ARG A 249 -28.44 2.74 -9.75
N THR A 250 -27.32 3.45 -9.92
CA THR A 250 -26.02 3.03 -9.37
C THR A 250 -26.02 3.09 -7.85
N VAL A 251 -25.88 1.92 -7.21
CA VAL A 251 -25.83 1.75 -5.75
C VAL A 251 -24.50 1.19 -5.24
N GLY A 252 -23.57 0.91 -6.15
CA GLY A 252 -22.20 0.50 -5.83
C GLY A 252 -21.31 0.68 -7.04
N ARG A 253 -20.08 1.15 -6.84
CA ARG A 253 -19.11 1.31 -7.92
C ARG A 253 -17.71 1.05 -7.41
N ASN A 254 -16.87 0.49 -8.27
CA ASN A 254 -15.45 0.35 -8.01
C ASN A 254 -14.66 0.27 -9.32
N PHE A 255 -13.35 0.47 -9.27
CA PHE A 255 -12.48 0.39 -10.44
C PHE A 255 -11.08 -0.12 -10.09
N TYR A 256 -10.39 -0.66 -11.09
CA TYR A 256 -9.05 -1.22 -10.94
C TYR A 256 -8.22 -0.96 -12.19
N ASN A 257 -7.04 -0.37 -12.02
CA ASN A 257 -5.99 -0.37 -13.04
C ASN A 257 -5.21 -1.68 -12.92
N LEU A 258 -5.53 -2.63 -13.79
CA LEU A 258 -4.95 -3.97 -13.76
C LEU A 258 -3.63 -3.95 -14.50
N VAL A 259 -2.53 -3.87 -13.75
CA VAL A 259 -1.18 -4.02 -14.29
C VAL A 259 -0.70 -5.44 -14.06
N ARG A 260 -0.34 -6.15 -15.13
CA ARG A 260 0.26 -7.47 -15.08
C ARG A 260 1.44 -7.53 -16.03
N TRP A 261 2.63 -7.66 -15.46
CA TRP A 261 3.83 -7.89 -16.25
C TRP A 261 3.82 -9.30 -16.80
N LYS A 262 3.88 -9.44 -18.13
CA LYS A 262 3.95 -10.76 -18.76
C LYS A 262 5.25 -11.46 -18.36
N LYS A 263 5.20 -12.78 -18.27
CA LYS A 263 6.42 -13.59 -18.12
C LYS A 263 7.17 -13.58 -19.45
N VAL A 264 8.40 -13.08 -19.45
CA VAL A 264 9.26 -13.00 -20.64
C VAL A 264 10.62 -13.54 -20.27
N LYS A 265 11.07 -14.61 -20.93
CA LYS A 265 12.36 -15.24 -20.61
C LYS A 265 13.51 -14.25 -20.78
N PHE A 266 14.18 -13.91 -19.68
CA PHE A 266 15.46 -13.20 -19.69
C PHE A 266 16.14 -13.37 -18.33
N SER A 267 17.47 -13.44 -18.32
CA SER A 267 18.24 -13.69 -17.10
C SER A 267 18.83 -12.42 -16.52
N VAL A 268 18.96 -12.39 -15.19
CA VAL A 268 19.61 -11.31 -14.45
C VAL A 268 20.81 -11.86 -13.70
N GLN A 269 21.91 -11.10 -13.64
CA GLN A 269 23.08 -11.50 -12.86
C GLN A 269 22.75 -11.47 -11.37
N LYS A 270 23.15 -12.50 -10.61
CA LYS A 270 22.91 -12.56 -9.16
C LYS A 270 24.19 -12.19 -8.42
N GLY A 271 24.12 -11.13 -7.62
CA GLY A 271 25.25 -10.58 -6.88
C GLY A 271 26.32 -9.96 -7.77
N ILE A 272 27.24 -9.22 -7.14
CA ILE A 272 28.36 -8.57 -7.82
C ILE A 272 29.56 -9.51 -7.83
N LYS A 273 30.09 -9.82 -9.01
CA LYS A 273 31.23 -10.72 -9.21
C LYS A 273 32.35 -10.01 -9.97
N ALA A 274 33.60 -10.41 -9.74
CA ALA A 274 34.77 -9.74 -10.35
C ALA A 274 34.72 -9.71 -11.89
N ASN A 275 34.19 -10.74 -12.53
CA ASN A 275 34.03 -10.78 -13.99
C ASN A 275 32.97 -9.79 -14.51
N ILE A 276 31.93 -9.53 -13.71
CA ILE A 276 30.90 -8.52 -14.03
C ILE A 276 31.53 -7.13 -13.95
N LEU A 277 32.27 -6.85 -12.87
CA LEU A 277 32.93 -5.55 -12.69
C LEU A 277 33.86 -5.22 -13.86
N LYS A 278 34.70 -6.16 -14.32
CA LYS A 278 35.57 -5.98 -15.49
C LYS A 278 34.80 -5.63 -16.77
N ARG A 279 33.63 -6.24 -16.99
CA ARG A 279 32.80 -5.96 -18.16
C ARG A 279 32.20 -4.55 -18.11
N VAL A 280 31.73 -4.15 -16.93
CA VAL A 280 31.21 -2.80 -16.71
C VAL A 280 32.32 -1.76 -16.84
N GLU A 281 33.52 -2.01 -16.30
CA GLU A 281 34.69 -1.13 -16.47
C GLU A 281 34.99 -0.86 -17.96
N ASN A 282 34.79 -1.86 -18.81
CA ASN A 282 35.00 -1.78 -20.25
C ASN A 282 33.86 -1.09 -21.03
N GLY A 283 32.78 -0.67 -20.36
CA GLY A 283 31.69 0.10 -20.96
C GLY A 283 30.32 -0.59 -20.96
N GLU A 284 30.21 -1.84 -20.53
CA GLU A 284 28.92 -2.53 -20.55
C GLU A 284 27.94 -1.97 -19.50
N THR A 285 26.63 -2.03 -19.80
CA THR A 285 25.56 -1.79 -18.83
C THR A 285 24.95 -3.13 -18.40
N ILE A 286 25.07 -3.47 -17.11
CA ILE A 286 24.67 -4.79 -16.58
C ILE A 286 23.68 -4.64 -15.43
N LEU A 287 22.55 -5.35 -15.53
CA LEU A 287 21.58 -5.52 -14.44
C LEU A 287 22.00 -6.66 -13.50
N VAL A 288 22.09 -6.33 -12.22
CA VAL A 288 22.46 -7.22 -11.13
C VAL A 288 21.35 -7.20 -10.08
N GLN A 289 20.84 -8.38 -9.74
CA GLN A 289 19.92 -8.55 -8.63
C GLN A 289 20.69 -8.84 -7.34
N LEU A 290 20.37 -8.09 -6.29
CA LEU A 290 20.89 -8.22 -4.93
C LEU A 290 19.77 -8.76 -4.03
N ASN A 291 20.01 -9.89 -3.39
CA ASN A 291 19.04 -10.53 -2.48
C ASN A 291 19.57 -10.69 -1.05
N GLU A 292 20.88 -10.51 -0.86
CA GLU A 292 21.55 -10.68 0.43
C GLU A 292 21.75 -9.31 1.07
N GLU A 293 21.65 -9.25 2.40
CA GLU A 293 22.00 -8.05 3.15
C GLU A 293 23.53 -7.93 3.26
N GLY A 294 24.03 -6.70 3.24
CA GLY A 294 25.46 -6.44 3.35
C GLY A 294 25.91 -5.20 2.62
N GLU A 295 27.23 -5.00 2.65
CA GLU A 295 27.90 -3.92 1.95
C GLU A 295 28.52 -4.42 0.64
N TYR A 296 28.43 -3.59 -0.38
CA TYR A 296 28.93 -3.85 -1.73
C TYR A 296 29.71 -2.64 -2.22
N LEU A 297 30.62 -2.86 -3.17
CA LEU A 297 31.42 -1.81 -3.80
C LEU A 297 32.13 -0.94 -2.76
N ASP A 298 32.84 -1.57 -1.82
CA ASP A 298 33.59 -0.90 -0.75
C ASP A 298 32.73 0.06 0.10
N GLY A 299 31.49 -0.35 0.40
CA GLY A 299 30.57 0.38 1.27
C GLY A 299 29.69 1.42 0.56
N LYS A 300 29.90 1.65 -0.74
CA LYS A 300 29.11 2.60 -1.55
C LYS A 300 27.65 2.19 -1.74
N VAL A 301 27.37 0.90 -1.56
CA VAL A 301 26.04 0.32 -1.65
C VAL A 301 25.81 -0.57 -0.45
N ARG A 302 24.71 -0.34 0.24
CA ARG A 302 24.27 -1.18 1.36
C ARG A 302 22.89 -1.74 1.05
N VAL A 303 22.72 -3.03 1.29
CA VAL A 303 21.43 -3.71 1.17
C VAL A 303 20.96 -4.10 2.55
N TYR A 304 19.74 -3.70 2.88
CA TYR A 304 19.11 -3.96 4.18
C TYR A 304 17.75 -4.61 3.99
N SER A 305 17.26 -5.27 5.05
CA SER A 305 15.84 -5.55 5.17
C SER A 305 15.04 -4.25 5.24
N SER A 306 13.87 -4.24 4.60
CA SER A 306 12.82 -3.25 4.77
C SER A 306 12.34 -3.13 6.23
N LYS A 307 12.64 -4.11 7.08
CA LYS A 307 12.32 -4.07 8.52
C LYS A 307 13.37 -3.34 9.36
N THR A 308 14.52 -3.00 8.77
CA THR A 308 15.57 -2.24 9.45
C THR A 308 15.08 -0.80 9.70
N PRO A 309 15.40 -0.19 10.87
CA PRO A 309 15.14 1.23 11.12
C PRO A 309 15.66 2.11 9.98
N ALA A 310 14.88 3.11 9.58
CA ALA A 310 15.16 3.90 8.39
C ALA A 310 15.82 5.25 8.69
N PHE A 311 15.47 5.87 9.81
CA PHE A 311 16.10 7.07 10.34
C PHE A 311 15.96 7.06 11.86
N GLY A 312 16.39 8.14 12.53
CA GLY A 312 16.43 8.27 13.99
C GLY A 312 15.23 7.67 14.73
N PHE A 313 15.47 7.36 16.01
CA PHE A 313 14.70 6.49 16.91
C PHE A 313 14.99 4.99 16.64
N ASP A 314 15.56 4.28 17.63
CA ASP A 314 15.79 2.82 17.67
C ASP A 314 14.48 2.00 17.70
N SER A 315 13.49 2.46 16.95
CA SER A 315 12.10 2.17 17.17
C SER A 315 11.52 1.36 16.03
N HIS A 316 10.65 0.41 16.38
CA HIS A 316 10.07 -0.50 15.41
C HIS A 316 8.99 0.16 14.54
N TRP A 317 8.68 1.44 14.77
CA TRP A 317 7.65 2.21 14.09
C TRP A 317 8.17 3.11 12.95
N ALA A 318 9.50 3.32 12.83
CA ALA A 318 10.14 4.10 11.77
C ALA A 318 11.13 3.25 10.95
N ASN A 319 10.69 2.09 10.49
CA ASN A 319 11.48 1.25 9.59
C ASN A 319 11.16 1.54 8.11
N TRP A 320 11.93 0.94 7.21
CA TRP A 320 11.73 1.08 5.76
C TRP A 320 10.43 0.47 5.25
N SER A 321 9.66 -0.26 6.05
CA SER A 321 8.35 -0.78 5.64
C SER A 321 7.34 0.36 5.52
N GLY A 322 7.47 1.39 6.37
CA GLY A 322 6.59 2.55 6.41
C GLY A 322 5.20 2.25 6.94
N ASP A 323 5.02 1.17 7.70
CA ASP A 323 3.71 0.71 8.16
C ASP A 323 2.90 1.77 8.92
N TRP A 324 3.56 2.67 9.65
CA TRP A 324 2.91 3.71 10.45
C TRP A 324 2.98 5.11 9.83
N ILE A 325 4.12 5.49 9.23
CA ILE A 325 4.35 6.82 8.63
C ILE A 325 4.11 6.89 7.12
N GLY A 326 3.57 5.82 6.53
CA GLY A 326 3.41 5.70 5.08
C GLY A 326 4.73 5.52 4.32
N ALA A 327 4.60 5.02 3.09
CA ALA A 327 5.71 4.89 2.16
C ALA A 327 5.26 5.21 0.73
N PHE A 328 6.07 6.01 0.04
CA PHE A 328 5.71 6.65 -1.21
C PHE A 328 6.74 6.31 -2.28
N TYR A 329 6.25 5.74 -3.38
CA TYR A 329 7.09 5.26 -4.47
C TYR A 329 7.26 6.36 -5.50
N TYR A 330 8.48 6.48 -6.02
CA TYR A 330 8.82 7.44 -7.06
C TYR A 330 9.71 6.78 -8.10
N TYR A 331 9.66 7.34 -9.30
CA TYR A 331 10.34 6.79 -10.47
C TYR A 331 11.16 7.88 -11.14
N HIS A 332 12.35 7.54 -11.59
CA HIS A 332 13.14 8.45 -12.40
C HIS A 332 12.43 8.70 -13.76
N PRO A 333 12.49 9.92 -14.33
CA PRO A 333 11.79 10.27 -15.57
C PRO A 333 12.05 9.33 -16.76
N SER A 334 13.19 8.64 -16.80
CA SER A 334 13.48 7.63 -17.85
C SER A 334 12.52 6.43 -17.84
N LEU A 335 11.75 6.23 -16.77
CA LEU A 335 10.84 5.11 -16.58
C LEU A 335 9.35 5.49 -16.61
N ILE A 336 8.99 6.76 -16.86
CA ILE A 336 7.60 7.23 -16.71
C ILE A 336 6.61 6.63 -17.73
N ASP A 337 7.09 6.19 -18.89
CA ASP A 337 6.25 5.47 -19.86
C ASP A 337 6.00 4.00 -19.46
N LEU A 338 6.68 3.51 -18.43
CA LEU A 338 6.58 2.13 -17.93
C LEU A 338 5.82 2.06 -16.60
N LEU A 339 6.00 3.06 -15.73
CA LEU A 339 5.50 3.07 -14.36
C LEU A 339 4.76 4.38 -14.12
N SER A 340 3.71 4.36 -13.30
CA SER A 340 2.87 5.54 -13.09
C SER A 340 2.73 5.81 -11.60
N PRO A 341 3.17 6.99 -11.10
CA PRO A 341 3.13 7.28 -9.68
C PRO A 341 1.69 7.33 -9.13
N TYR A 342 0.70 7.64 -9.97
CA TYR A 342 -0.73 7.59 -9.63
C TYR A 342 -1.23 6.21 -9.18
N LEU A 343 -0.51 5.14 -9.53
CA LEU A 343 -0.82 3.79 -9.08
C LEU A 343 -0.21 3.47 -7.72
N GLY A 344 0.57 4.37 -7.13
CA GLY A 344 1.08 4.21 -5.78
C GLY A 344 1.92 2.95 -5.57
N GLY A 345 2.65 2.51 -6.61
CA GLY A 345 3.48 1.31 -6.59
C GLY A 345 2.72 -0.01 -6.78
N MET A 346 1.40 0.01 -6.99
CA MET A 346 0.59 -1.21 -7.25
C MET A 346 1.17 -2.08 -8.37
N GLU A 347 1.69 -1.45 -9.42
CA GLU A 347 2.35 -2.09 -10.56
C GLU A 347 3.64 -2.84 -10.19
N LEU A 348 4.21 -2.57 -9.02
CA LEU A 348 5.38 -3.26 -8.48
C LEU A 348 5.02 -4.35 -7.47
N SER A 349 3.75 -4.51 -7.07
CA SER A 349 3.36 -5.33 -5.91
C SER A 349 3.87 -6.77 -5.94
N ASP A 350 3.95 -7.37 -7.14
CA ASP A 350 4.41 -8.75 -7.32
C ASP A 350 5.93 -8.87 -7.51
N LEU A 351 6.61 -7.73 -7.72
CA LEU A 351 8.05 -7.64 -7.96
C LEU A 351 8.83 -7.27 -6.71
N LEU A 352 8.16 -6.66 -5.73
CA LEU A 352 8.76 -6.20 -4.48
C LEU A 352 9.22 -7.40 -3.63
N GLY A 353 10.39 -7.20 -3.02
CA GLY A 353 10.97 -8.09 -2.01
C GLY A 353 11.01 -7.40 -0.65
N ASP A 354 11.66 -8.04 0.32
CA ASP A 354 11.88 -7.46 1.64
C ASP A 354 13.19 -6.67 1.73
N LYS A 355 13.90 -6.44 0.62
CA LYS A 355 15.20 -5.78 0.57
C LYS A 355 15.14 -4.41 -0.09
N ILE A 356 15.90 -3.47 0.47
CA ILE A 356 16.08 -2.11 -0.04
C ILE A 356 17.57 -1.81 -0.24
N ILE A 357 17.86 -0.83 -1.09
CA ILE A 357 19.21 -0.36 -1.41
C ILE A 357 19.38 1.05 -0.86
N ILE A 358 20.45 1.27 -0.12
CA ILE A 358 20.95 2.59 0.24
C ILE A 358 22.26 2.81 -0.53
N SER A 359 22.36 3.94 -1.23
CA SER A 359 23.56 4.32 -1.97
C SER A 359 23.76 5.83 -1.92
N GLU A 360 24.98 6.26 -1.61
CA GLU A 360 25.34 7.68 -1.52
C GLU A 360 25.73 8.26 -2.89
N GLU A 361 26.23 7.42 -3.81
CA GLU A 361 26.70 7.83 -5.14
C GLU A 361 25.78 7.36 -6.28
N GLY A 362 24.81 6.50 -5.97
CA GLY A 362 23.94 5.86 -6.94
C GLY A 362 22.70 6.68 -7.28
N LYS A 363 22.35 6.71 -8.57
CA LYS A 363 21.12 7.33 -9.06
C LYS A 363 19.94 6.38 -8.87
N ILE A 364 19.00 6.74 -8.01
CA ILE A 364 17.80 5.92 -7.78
C ILE A 364 16.87 6.04 -8.99
N LEU A 365 16.59 4.91 -9.65
CA LEU A 365 15.67 4.83 -10.79
C LEU A 365 14.26 4.43 -10.37
N ILE A 366 14.15 3.53 -9.39
CA ILE A 366 12.90 3.18 -8.74
C ILE A 366 13.18 3.26 -7.25
N GLY A 367 12.48 4.14 -6.55
CA GLY A 367 12.75 4.45 -5.16
C GLY A 367 11.50 4.54 -4.33
N LYS A 368 11.74 4.70 -3.03
CA LYS A 368 10.71 4.96 -2.03
C LYS A 368 11.22 5.93 -0.98
N TYR A 369 10.36 6.82 -0.53
CA TYR A 369 10.59 7.65 0.65
C TYR A 369 9.50 7.38 1.68
N ILE A 370 9.78 7.70 2.94
CA ILE A 370 8.87 7.44 4.06
C ILE A 370 8.55 8.73 4.82
N GLY A 371 7.31 8.82 5.31
CA GLY A 371 6.80 9.99 6.00
C GLY A 371 6.99 11.29 5.19
N TRP A 372 7.29 12.36 5.92
CA TRP A 372 7.61 13.68 5.37
C TRP A 372 9.01 13.75 4.77
N ASN A 373 9.31 12.86 3.84
CA ASN A 373 10.63 12.74 3.22
C ASN A 373 11.77 12.56 4.24
N MET A 374 11.52 11.78 5.29
CA MET A 374 12.47 11.66 6.40
C MET A 374 13.66 10.75 6.04
N ALA A 375 13.42 9.79 5.12
CA ALA A 375 14.46 8.92 4.58
C ALA A 375 14.06 8.39 3.18
N LYS A 376 15.06 8.05 2.36
CA LYS A 376 14.90 7.54 0.98
C LYS A 376 15.69 6.26 0.77
N CYS A 377 15.14 5.32 0.01
CA CYS A 377 15.82 4.11 -0.44
C CYS A 377 15.52 3.79 -1.90
N GLY A 378 16.36 2.97 -2.51
CA GLY A 378 16.19 2.45 -3.86
C GLY A 378 15.75 0.98 -3.89
N TYR A 379 15.00 0.64 -4.93
CA TYR A 379 14.74 -0.74 -5.38
C TYR A 379 15.42 -1.06 -6.70
N LEU A 380 15.73 -0.02 -7.48
CA LEU A 380 16.59 -0.04 -8.65
C LEU A 380 17.49 1.19 -8.61
N VAL A 381 18.80 0.99 -8.58
CA VAL A 381 19.81 2.05 -8.50
C VAL A 381 20.81 1.88 -9.64
N GLU A 382 21.12 2.96 -10.33
CA GLU A 382 22.18 3.03 -11.34
C GLU A 382 23.47 3.59 -10.73
N ILE A 383 24.58 2.90 -10.94
CA ILE A 383 25.92 3.32 -10.49
C ILE A 383 26.85 3.33 -11.68
N LYS A 384 27.54 4.46 -11.88
CA LYS A 384 28.64 4.54 -12.85
C LYS A 384 29.85 3.79 -12.32
N PHE A 385 30.38 2.86 -13.10
CA PHE A 385 31.55 2.07 -12.71
C PHE A 385 32.50 1.94 -13.91
N GLY A 386 33.68 2.55 -13.82
CA GLY A 386 34.57 2.71 -14.98
C GLY A 386 33.88 3.44 -16.13
N LYS A 387 33.86 2.83 -17.32
CA LYS A 387 33.20 3.40 -18.52
C LYS A 387 31.73 3.01 -18.65
N GLY A 388 31.27 2.01 -17.90
CA GLY A 388 29.92 1.46 -18.00
C GLY A 388 29.03 1.80 -16.80
N ARG A 389 27.94 1.04 -16.67
CA ARG A 389 26.91 1.23 -15.63
C ARG A 389 26.51 -0.11 -14.98
N LEU A 390 26.43 -0.12 -13.66
CA LEU A 390 25.77 -1.17 -12.89
C LEU A 390 24.34 -0.75 -12.57
N LEU A 391 23.36 -1.55 -12.97
CA LEU A 391 21.99 -1.42 -12.50
C LEU A 391 21.80 -2.43 -11.37
N LEU A 392 21.67 -1.97 -10.14
CA LEU A 392 21.51 -2.80 -8.95
C LEU A 392 20.03 -2.82 -8.55
N ALA A 393 19.45 -4.01 -8.46
CA ALA A 393 18.03 -4.18 -8.16
C ALA A 393 17.78 -5.14 -7.00
N THR A 394 16.86 -4.79 -6.11
CA THR A 394 16.23 -5.75 -5.16
C THR A 394 14.88 -6.24 -5.68
N LEU A 395 14.34 -5.61 -6.73
CA LEU A 395 13.15 -6.09 -7.44
C LEU A 395 13.41 -7.43 -8.13
N LYS A 396 12.39 -8.29 -8.13
CA LYS A 396 12.37 -9.56 -8.86
C LYS A 396 12.09 -9.32 -10.35
N LEU A 397 13.06 -8.73 -11.03
CA LEU A 397 12.91 -8.35 -12.44
C LEU A 397 13.10 -9.53 -13.39
N GLU A 398 13.86 -10.56 -13.02
CA GLU A 398 14.11 -11.73 -13.86
C GLU A 398 12.82 -12.38 -14.37
N ASP A 399 12.83 -12.79 -15.64
CA ASP A 399 11.68 -13.38 -16.33
C ASP A 399 10.42 -12.49 -16.41
N THR A 400 10.53 -11.17 -16.21
CA THR A 400 9.41 -10.21 -16.32
C THR A 400 9.52 -9.27 -17.53
N GLU A 401 8.38 -8.90 -18.11
CA GLU A 401 8.29 -7.89 -19.16
C GLU A 401 8.88 -6.55 -18.72
N LEU A 402 8.62 -6.10 -17.48
CA LEU A 402 9.19 -4.86 -16.95
C LEU A 402 10.71 -4.90 -16.94
N GLY A 403 11.30 -5.98 -16.41
CA GLY A 403 12.74 -6.13 -16.34
C GLY A 403 13.41 -6.07 -17.71
N LYS A 404 12.80 -6.71 -18.72
CA LYS A 404 13.27 -6.63 -20.11
C LYS A 404 13.19 -5.19 -20.66
N LYS A 405 12.04 -4.52 -20.48
CA LYS A 405 11.84 -3.14 -20.95
C LYS A 405 12.79 -2.14 -20.29
N ILE A 406 13.08 -2.30 -19.00
CA ILE A 406 14.06 -1.48 -18.28
C ILE A 406 15.45 -1.60 -18.92
N ILE A 407 15.92 -2.82 -19.18
CA ILE A 407 17.23 -3.05 -19.82
C ILE A 407 17.27 -2.43 -21.22
N GLU A 408 16.23 -2.65 -22.03
CA GLU A 408 16.15 -2.10 -23.39
C GLU A 408 16.20 -0.57 -23.36
N ARG A 409 15.40 0.06 -22.50
CA ARG A 409 15.35 1.51 -22.36
C ARG A 409 16.69 2.11 -21.94
N LEU A 410 17.32 1.55 -20.90
CA LEU A 410 18.54 2.13 -20.33
C LEU A 410 19.79 1.89 -21.20
N LYS A 411 19.75 0.88 -22.09
CA LYS A 411 20.77 0.69 -23.13
C LYS A 411 20.63 1.66 -24.31
N ILE A 412 19.43 2.17 -24.59
CA ILE A 412 19.16 3.05 -25.73
C ILE A 412 19.47 4.52 -25.43
N GLN A 413 19.54 4.94 -24.16
CA GLN A 413 19.85 6.32 -23.76
C GLN A 413 21.35 6.69 -23.87
N GLU A 414 22.06 6.17 -24.87
CA GLU A 414 23.45 6.56 -25.22
C GLU A 414 23.49 7.76 -26.18
#